data_AF-A0A520CH22-F1
#
_entry.id   AF-A0A520CH22-F1
#
_cell.length_a   1.000
_cell.length_b   1.000
_cell.length_c   1.000
_cell.angle_alpha   90.00
_cell.angle_beta   90.00
_cell.angle_gamma   90.00
#
_symmetry.space_group_name_H-M   'P 1'
#
loop_
_entity.id
_entity.type
_entity.pdbx_description
1 polymer ?
#
loop_
_entity_poly.entity_id
_entity_poly.type
_entity_poly.pdbx_seq_one_letter_code
_entity_poly.pdbx_strand_id
1 'polypeptide(L)'
;MFKKYQQILLICSLLIWVKSTNAQETNIQTIADNGWAKNTVNTVVFRKNSLTTFQNTQYASYYDDEQFVVLAKRNIANGKWEVERTQYKGDATDAHKSISIIVDGDGFLHIAWGQHGNNLNYAKSLAPNSLKLGVKESMLRLKENKVSYPEFYNLKNGDLLFSYRDGSSGNGGLMMNKYDIKTKKWHRLQDNLI
;
A
#
# COMPACT_ATOMS: atom_id res chain seq x y z
N MET A 1 60.85 -23.05 -31.60
CA MET A 1 60.20 -21.73 -31.74
C MET A 1 58.66 -21.77 -31.79
N PHE A 2 58.00 -22.94 -31.93
CA PHE A 2 56.54 -23.04 -32.12
C PHE A 2 55.68 -23.24 -30.85
N LYS A 3 56.26 -23.63 -29.69
CA LYS A 3 55.47 -23.90 -28.47
C LYS A 3 55.06 -22.66 -27.65
N LYS A 4 55.70 -21.52 -27.87
CA LYS A 4 55.43 -20.28 -27.10
C LYS A 4 54.18 -19.53 -27.58
N TYR A 5 53.74 -19.78 -28.82
CA TYR A 5 52.57 -19.12 -29.41
C TYR A 5 51.24 -19.81 -29.06
N GLN A 6 51.23 -21.11 -28.74
CA GLN A 6 49.99 -21.81 -28.35
C GLN A 6 49.50 -21.47 -26.94
N GLN A 7 50.38 -21.07 -26.02
CA GLN A 7 49.98 -20.60 -24.69
C GLN A 7 49.43 -19.16 -24.69
N ILE A 8 49.81 -18.35 -25.68
CA ILE A 8 49.34 -16.95 -25.79
C ILE A 8 47.92 -16.90 -26.39
N LEU A 9 47.55 -17.87 -27.23
CA LEU A 9 46.21 -17.95 -27.82
C LEU A 9 45.10 -18.42 -26.86
N LEU A 10 45.45 -19.11 -25.76
CA LEU A 10 44.45 -19.58 -24.78
C LEU A 10 44.07 -18.53 -23.71
N ILE A 11 44.87 -17.48 -23.56
CA ILE A 11 44.63 -16.42 -22.56
C ILE A 11 43.75 -15.30 -23.14
N CYS A 12 43.70 -15.15 -24.47
CA CYS A 12 42.87 -14.14 -25.12
C CYS A 12 41.38 -14.51 -25.25
N SER A 13 40.99 -15.78 -25.05
CA SER A 13 39.58 -16.21 -25.16
C SER A 13 38.78 -16.11 -23.86
N LEU A 14 39.41 -15.75 -22.73
CA LEU A 14 38.77 -15.68 -21.41
C LEU A 14 38.37 -14.25 -20.97
N LEU A 15 38.47 -13.25 -21.85
CA LEU A 15 38.28 -11.84 -21.47
C LEU A 15 36.99 -11.17 -21.96
N ILE A 16 36.04 -11.89 -22.56
CA ILE A 16 34.83 -11.24 -23.11
C ILE A 16 33.55 -11.96 -22.71
N TRP A 17 33.30 -12.05 -21.40
CA TRP A 17 31.95 -12.17 -20.85
C TRP A 17 31.82 -11.31 -19.60
N VAL A 18 32.25 -10.05 -19.68
CA VAL A 18 31.75 -9.05 -18.74
C VAL A 18 30.30 -8.79 -19.15
N LYS A 19 29.35 -9.50 -18.51
CA LYS A 19 27.95 -9.08 -18.58
C LYS A 19 27.92 -7.69 -17.96
N SER A 20 27.75 -6.67 -18.80
CA SER A 20 27.44 -5.32 -18.34
C SER A 20 26.20 -5.42 -17.46
N THR A 21 26.40 -5.39 -16.14
CA THR A 21 25.31 -5.17 -15.21
C THR A 21 24.89 -3.73 -15.42
N ASN A 22 23.85 -3.50 -16.21
CA ASN A 22 23.23 -2.19 -16.26
C ASN A 22 22.76 -1.89 -14.83
N ALA A 23 23.31 -0.81 -14.25
CA ALA A 23 22.72 -0.25 -13.05
C ALA A 23 21.25 0.05 -13.34
N GLN A 24 20.37 -0.21 -12.38
CA GLN A 24 18.96 0.08 -12.55
C GLN A 24 18.82 1.60 -12.73
N GLU A 25 18.42 2.05 -13.92
CA GLU A 25 18.18 3.47 -14.15
C GLU A 25 17.07 3.95 -13.22
N THR A 26 17.35 5.00 -12.46
CA THR A 26 16.38 5.60 -11.54
C THR A 26 15.38 6.42 -12.33
N ASN A 27 14.23 5.83 -12.62
CA ASN A 27 13.10 6.55 -13.22
C ASN A 27 12.24 7.17 -12.11
N ILE A 28 12.41 8.48 -11.88
CA ILE A 28 11.56 9.24 -10.96
C ILE A 28 10.25 9.57 -11.67
N GLN A 29 9.13 9.19 -11.06
CA GLN A 29 7.80 9.57 -11.53
C GLN A 29 7.03 10.33 -10.45
N THR A 30 6.55 11.50 -10.80
CA THR A 30 5.68 12.31 -9.94
C THR A 30 4.23 11.85 -10.10
N ILE A 31 3.54 11.60 -8.99
CA ILE A 31 2.09 11.30 -8.98
C ILE A 31 1.29 12.58 -9.14
N ALA A 32 1.62 13.59 -8.33
CA ALA A 32 1.01 14.92 -8.33
C ALA A 32 1.90 15.93 -7.58
N ASP A 33 1.65 17.22 -7.84
CA ASP A 33 2.36 18.35 -7.21
C ASP A 33 1.58 18.99 -6.05
N ASN A 34 0.40 18.48 -5.72
CA ASN A 34 -0.52 19.05 -4.73
C ASN A 34 -0.72 18.14 -3.51
N GLY A 35 0.24 17.30 -3.16
CA GLY A 35 0.18 16.49 -1.94
C GLY A 35 0.25 17.37 -0.68
N TRP A 36 -0.58 17.08 0.34
CA TRP A 36 -0.48 17.75 1.63
C TRP A 36 0.92 17.56 2.23
N ALA A 37 1.56 18.69 2.56
CA ALA A 37 2.94 18.73 3.03
C ALA A 37 3.15 19.60 4.29
N LYS A 38 2.08 20.02 4.98
CA LYS A 38 2.20 20.83 6.22
C LYS A 38 2.62 20.01 7.45
N ASN A 39 2.59 18.68 7.35
CA ASN A 39 3.08 17.73 8.33
C ASN A 39 3.42 16.39 7.62
N THR A 40 3.66 15.34 8.40
CA THR A 40 4.10 14.03 7.90
C THR A 40 2.97 13.04 7.59
N VAL A 41 1.69 13.42 7.60
CA VAL A 41 0.55 12.47 7.48
C VAL A 41 0.64 11.56 6.23
N ASN A 42 1.22 12.06 5.14
CA ASN A 42 1.44 11.32 3.90
C ASN A 42 2.71 10.44 3.91
N THR A 43 3.59 10.60 4.88
CA THR A 43 4.95 10.03 4.90
C THR A 43 5.32 9.32 6.22
N VAL A 44 4.34 9.09 7.12
CA VAL A 44 4.57 8.31 8.34
C VAL A 44 4.90 6.83 8.05
N VAL A 45 5.74 6.23 8.90
CA VAL A 45 6.25 4.85 8.72
C VAL A 45 5.18 3.77 8.83
N PHE A 46 4.09 4.05 9.55
CA PHE A 46 3.00 3.11 9.81
C PHE A 46 1.91 3.09 8.72
N ARG A 47 2.15 3.71 7.55
CA ARG A 47 1.28 3.52 6.38
C ARG A 47 1.48 2.12 5.80
N LYS A 48 0.52 1.22 6.02
CA LYS A 48 0.56 -0.20 5.60
C LYS A 48 -0.64 -0.54 4.71
N ASN A 49 -0.63 -0.10 3.44
CA ASN A 49 0.47 0.51 2.71
C ASN A 49 0.15 1.93 2.19
N SER A 50 1.17 2.74 1.91
CA SER A 50 1.02 3.95 1.08
C SER A 50 1.09 3.65 -0.42
N LEU A 51 1.85 2.60 -0.78
CA LEU A 51 2.10 2.11 -2.13
C LEU A 51 2.01 0.57 -2.10
N THR A 52 1.23 -0.03 -2.99
CA THR A 52 1.09 -1.50 -3.08
C THR A 52 1.03 -1.92 -4.55
N THR A 53 1.51 -3.12 -4.87
CA THR A 53 1.47 -3.66 -6.23
C THR A 53 0.66 -4.93 -6.23
N PHE A 54 -0.29 -5.02 -7.17
CA PHE A 54 -1.03 -6.23 -7.47
C PHE A 54 -0.89 -6.55 -8.95
N GLN A 55 -0.32 -7.72 -9.26
CA GLN A 55 0.09 -8.09 -10.60
C GLN A 55 0.97 -6.99 -11.22
N ASN A 56 0.62 -6.46 -12.39
CA ASN A 56 1.39 -5.41 -13.07
C ASN A 56 0.90 -3.99 -12.74
N THR A 57 -0.01 -3.82 -11.77
CA THR A 57 -0.55 -2.51 -11.39
C THR A 57 -0.06 -2.11 -10.01
N GLN A 58 0.56 -0.94 -9.92
CA GLN A 58 0.94 -0.30 -8.67
C GLN A 58 -0.08 0.75 -8.31
N TYR A 59 -0.49 0.78 -7.04
CA TYR A 59 -1.47 1.69 -6.47
C TYR A 59 -0.80 2.53 -5.39
N ALA A 60 -1.17 3.81 -5.32
CA ALA A 60 -0.71 4.74 -4.30
C ALA A 60 -1.91 5.48 -3.67
N SER A 61 -1.70 6.01 -2.47
CA SER A 61 -2.67 6.90 -1.83
C SER A 61 -1.98 8.06 -1.12
N TYR A 62 -2.63 9.20 -1.07
CA TYR A 62 -2.19 10.40 -0.35
C TYR A 62 -3.36 11.34 -0.07
N TYR A 63 -3.21 12.27 0.87
CA TYR A 63 -4.07 13.44 0.96
C TYR A 63 -3.53 14.54 0.05
N ASP A 64 -4.40 15.16 -0.74
CA ASP A 64 -4.07 16.40 -1.42
C ASP A 64 -4.10 17.62 -0.48
N ASP A 65 -3.73 18.78 -1.00
CA ASP A 65 -3.67 20.08 -0.33
C ASP A 65 -5.04 20.56 0.22
N GLU A 66 -6.14 20.05 -0.34
CA GLU A 66 -7.51 20.25 0.13
C GLU A 66 -8.01 19.16 1.10
N GLN A 67 -7.11 18.26 1.51
CA GLN A 67 -7.32 17.15 2.45
C GLN A 67 -8.26 16.05 1.95
N PHE A 68 -8.48 15.96 0.63
CA PHE A 68 -9.16 14.82 0.05
C PHE A 68 -8.25 13.61 0.02
N VAL A 69 -8.83 12.43 0.25
CA VAL A 69 -8.17 11.16 -0.03
C VAL A 69 -8.07 11.00 -1.54
N VAL A 70 -6.85 10.89 -2.04
CA VAL A 70 -6.53 10.63 -3.44
C VAL A 70 -5.97 9.23 -3.59
N LEU A 71 -6.45 8.53 -4.61
CA LEU A 71 -5.94 7.26 -5.05
C LEU A 71 -5.29 7.42 -6.41
N ALA A 72 -4.21 6.69 -6.65
CA ALA A 72 -3.58 6.65 -7.96
C ALA A 72 -3.18 5.22 -8.33
N LYS A 73 -3.13 4.92 -9.62
CA LYS A 73 -2.56 3.66 -10.11
C LYS A 73 -1.76 3.86 -11.39
N ARG A 74 -0.84 2.93 -11.67
CA ARG A 74 -0.12 2.83 -12.94
C ARG A 74 0.26 1.40 -13.26
N ASN A 75 0.49 1.11 -14.53
CA ASN A 75 1.23 -0.08 -14.92
C ASN A 75 2.72 0.07 -14.55
N ILE A 76 3.33 -0.93 -13.92
CA ILE A 76 4.73 -0.85 -13.46
C ILE A 76 5.75 -0.83 -14.60
N ALA A 77 5.42 -1.35 -15.78
CA ALA A 77 6.36 -1.45 -16.90
C ALA A 77 6.61 -0.10 -17.57
N ASN A 78 5.57 0.71 -17.74
CA ASN A 78 5.64 1.98 -18.49
C ASN A 78 4.41 2.90 -18.28
N GLY A 79 3.62 2.65 -17.24
CA GLY A 79 2.37 3.39 -17.02
C GLY A 79 2.61 4.80 -16.50
N LYS A 80 1.85 5.75 -17.02
CA LYS A 80 1.59 7.03 -16.33
C LYS A 80 0.64 6.81 -15.16
N TRP A 81 0.69 7.68 -14.17
CA TRP A 81 -0.27 7.65 -13.07
C TRP A 81 -1.65 8.10 -13.55
N GLU A 82 -2.64 7.24 -13.36
CA GLU A 82 -4.05 7.60 -13.32
C GLU A 82 -4.37 8.02 -11.88
N VAL A 83 -4.93 9.22 -11.70
CA VAL A 83 -5.17 9.81 -10.38
C VAL A 83 -6.65 10.12 -10.22
N GLU A 84 -7.21 9.78 -9.06
CA GLU A 84 -8.61 9.93 -8.73
C GLU A 84 -8.75 10.53 -7.32
N ARG A 85 -9.27 11.75 -7.25
CA ARG A 85 -9.73 12.35 -5.99
C ARG A 85 -11.04 11.67 -5.60
N THR A 86 -11.07 11.04 -4.43
CA THR A 86 -12.27 10.33 -3.96
C THR A 86 -13.28 11.32 -3.36
N GLN A 87 -14.49 10.83 -3.06
CA GLN A 87 -15.50 11.58 -2.30
C GLN A 87 -15.14 11.81 -0.82
N TYR A 88 -14.02 11.26 -0.34
CA TYR A 88 -13.67 11.29 1.07
C TYR A 88 -12.62 12.34 1.40
N LYS A 89 -12.82 13.00 2.54
CA LYS A 89 -11.80 13.82 3.21
C LYS A 89 -11.29 13.14 4.47
N GLY A 90 -10.09 13.52 4.87
CA GLY A 90 -9.56 13.31 6.22
C GLY A 90 -9.17 14.63 6.85
N ASP A 91 -8.77 14.58 8.11
CA ASP A 91 -8.11 15.69 8.77
C ASP A 91 -6.60 15.48 8.63
N ALA A 92 -6.03 16.06 7.58
CA ALA A 92 -4.61 15.94 7.27
C ALA A 92 -3.73 16.76 8.23
N THR A 93 -4.31 17.61 9.09
CA THR A 93 -3.54 18.39 10.08
C THR A 93 -3.03 17.53 11.24
N ASP A 94 -3.62 16.34 11.43
CA ASP A 94 -3.18 15.33 12.39
C ASP A 94 -2.36 14.22 11.71
N ALA A 95 -1.08 14.12 12.04
CA ALA A 95 -0.16 13.16 11.41
C ALA A 95 -0.51 11.68 11.69
N HIS A 96 -1.33 11.38 12.71
CA HIS A 96 -1.78 10.02 12.99
C HIS A 96 -2.86 9.54 12.02
N LYS A 97 -3.57 10.47 11.37
CA LYS A 97 -4.73 10.23 10.51
C LYS A 97 -4.36 9.81 9.09
N SER A 98 -3.28 9.03 8.95
CA SER A 98 -2.75 8.57 7.66
C SER A 98 -3.72 7.65 6.90
N ILE A 99 -3.34 7.30 5.67
CA ILE A 99 -4.07 6.38 4.79
C ILE A 99 -3.29 5.08 4.63
N SER A 100 -3.97 3.95 4.76
CA SER A 100 -3.46 2.61 4.46
C SER A 100 -4.32 1.94 3.38
N ILE A 101 -3.68 1.41 2.34
CA ILE A 101 -4.32 0.71 1.22
C ILE A 101 -3.74 -0.70 1.02
N ILE A 102 -4.54 -1.58 0.44
CA ILE A 102 -4.12 -2.91 -0.05
C ILE A 102 -5.04 -3.39 -1.17
N VAL A 103 -4.57 -4.33 -1.99
CA VAL A 103 -5.43 -5.00 -2.99
C VAL A 103 -5.60 -6.46 -2.59
N ASP A 104 -6.85 -6.95 -2.59
CA ASP A 104 -7.17 -8.36 -2.29
C ASP A 104 -6.86 -9.31 -3.46
N GLY A 105 -6.99 -10.61 -3.25
CA GLY A 105 -6.73 -11.63 -4.27
C GLY A 105 -7.63 -11.55 -5.50
N ASP A 106 -8.80 -10.90 -5.39
CA ASP A 106 -9.73 -10.69 -6.50
C ASP A 106 -9.56 -9.31 -7.14
N GLY A 107 -8.53 -8.56 -6.76
CA GLY A 107 -8.15 -7.29 -7.35
C GLY A 107 -8.91 -6.06 -6.83
N PHE A 108 -9.69 -6.18 -5.75
CA PHE A 108 -10.37 -5.04 -5.13
C PHE A 108 -9.40 -4.25 -4.26
N LEU A 109 -9.44 -2.92 -4.37
CA LEU A 109 -8.67 -2.03 -3.52
C LEU A 109 -9.43 -1.78 -2.21
N HIS A 110 -8.80 -2.06 -1.09
CA HIS A 110 -9.28 -1.79 0.25
C HIS A 110 -8.54 -0.58 0.81
N ILE A 111 -9.26 0.31 1.50
CA ILE A 111 -8.70 1.52 2.10
C ILE A 111 -9.24 1.73 3.51
N ALA A 112 -8.37 2.13 4.41
CA ALA A 112 -8.72 2.74 5.68
C ALA A 112 -7.96 4.04 5.88
N TRP A 113 -8.61 5.08 6.41
CA TRP A 113 -8.02 6.41 6.50
C TRP A 113 -8.47 7.19 7.72
N GLY A 114 -7.70 8.19 8.12
CA GLY A 114 -8.18 9.23 9.03
C GLY A 114 -8.45 8.74 10.46
N GLN A 115 -7.67 7.77 10.95
CA GLN A 115 -7.90 7.10 12.23
C GLN A 115 -7.00 7.65 13.33
N HIS A 116 -7.58 8.26 14.35
CA HIS A 116 -6.93 8.61 15.61
C HIS A 116 -7.97 8.62 16.74
N GLY A 117 -8.38 7.43 17.18
CA GLY A 117 -9.35 7.24 18.27
C GLY A 117 -10.81 7.49 17.88
N ASN A 118 -11.12 7.48 16.57
CA ASN A 118 -12.46 7.70 16.03
C ASN A 118 -13.08 6.43 15.44
N ASN A 119 -14.29 6.57 14.91
CA ASN A 119 -14.97 5.51 14.16
C ASN A 119 -14.17 5.12 12.91
N LEU A 120 -14.18 3.82 12.58
CA LEU A 120 -13.57 3.28 11.39
C LEU A 120 -14.09 3.97 10.13
N ASN A 121 -13.17 4.49 9.33
CA ASN A 121 -13.38 4.85 7.94
C ASN A 121 -12.73 3.74 7.12
N TYR A 122 -13.57 2.90 6.53
CA TYR A 122 -13.16 1.83 5.64
C TYR A 122 -14.06 1.85 4.41
N ALA A 123 -13.47 1.61 3.25
CA ALA A 123 -14.19 1.45 2.00
C ALA A 123 -13.44 0.47 1.10
N LYS A 124 -14.15 -0.03 0.08
CA LYS A 124 -13.62 -0.90 -0.96
C LYS A 124 -13.92 -0.31 -2.34
N SER A 125 -13.08 -0.61 -3.33
CA SER A 125 -13.36 -0.25 -4.71
C SER A 125 -14.66 -0.91 -5.19
N LEU A 126 -15.34 -0.24 -6.12
CA LEU A 126 -16.60 -0.74 -6.71
C LEU A 126 -16.38 -1.95 -7.63
N ALA A 127 -15.16 -2.10 -8.16
CA ALA A 127 -14.76 -3.18 -9.04
C ALA A 127 -13.27 -3.51 -8.85
N PRO A 128 -12.82 -4.70 -9.30
CA PRO A 128 -11.39 -4.99 -9.39
C PRO A 128 -10.66 -3.94 -10.22
N ASN A 129 -9.43 -3.59 -9.83
CA ASN A 129 -8.59 -2.61 -10.52
C ASN A 129 -9.22 -1.20 -10.66
N SER A 130 -10.21 -0.86 -9.84
CA SER A 130 -10.86 0.46 -9.87
C SER A 130 -10.32 1.38 -8.77
N LEU A 131 -10.16 2.67 -9.11
CA LEU A 131 -9.91 3.73 -8.12
C LEU A 131 -11.22 4.31 -7.53
N LYS A 132 -12.38 3.95 -8.08
CA LYS A 132 -13.69 4.41 -7.59
C LYS A 132 -14.09 3.61 -6.37
N LEU A 133 -14.28 4.29 -5.24
CA LEU A 133 -14.66 3.68 -3.97
C LEU A 133 -16.18 3.67 -3.78
N GLY A 134 -16.68 2.61 -3.16
CA GLY A 134 -18.04 2.54 -2.63
C GLY A 134 -18.24 3.43 -1.41
N VAL A 135 -19.39 3.28 -0.76
CA VAL A 135 -19.71 3.97 0.51
C VAL A 135 -18.84 3.46 1.67
N LYS A 136 -18.83 4.17 2.81
CA LYS A 136 -18.17 3.68 4.02
C LYS A 136 -18.85 2.40 4.50
N GLU A 137 -18.02 1.41 4.84
CA GLU A 137 -18.46 0.12 5.35
C GLU A 137 -17.85 -0.14 6.74
N SER A 138 -18.55 -0.94 7.54
CA SER A 138 -17.98 -1.54 8.76
C SER A 138 -17.39 -2.90 8.41
N MET A 139 -16.34 -3.33 9.10
CA MET A 139 -15.87 -4.71 8.96
C MET A 139 -16.77 -5.64 9.77
N LEU A 140 -16.95 -5.32 11.05
CA LEU A 140 -17.71 -6.10 12.03
C LEU A 140 -18.73 -5.28 12.81
N ARG A 141 -18.63 -3.93 12.81
CA ARG A 141 -19.35 -2.99 13.70
C ARG A 141 -19.00 -3.11 15.19
N LEU A 142 -18.20 -4.11 15.58
CA LEU A 142 -17.77 -4.37 16.94
C LEU A 142 -16.32 -3.92 17.14
N LYS A 143 -16.08 -3.07 18.15
CA LYS A 143 -14.75 -2.50 18.43
C LYS A 143 -14.20 -1.68 17.26
N GLU A 144 -15.05 -0.87 16.62
CA GLU A 144 -14.70 -0.03 15.47
C GLU A 144 -14.91 1.46 15.73
N ASN A 145 -15.09 1.87 16.99
CA ASN A 145 -15.41 3.24 17.38
C ASN A 145 -14.22 4.03 17.97
N LYS A 146 -13.08 3.38 18.22
CA LYS A 146 -11.87 4.00 18.77
C LYS A 146 -10.60 3.54 18.05
N VAL A 147 -10.63 3.59 16.72
CA VAL A 147 -9.60 3.02 15.85
C VAL A 147 -8.41 3.97 15.69
N SER A 148 -7.20 3.45 15.78
CA SER A 148 -5.95 4.11 15.38
C SER A 148 -5.06 3.14 14.60
N TYR A 149 -4.19 3.66 13.72
CA TYR A 149 -3.15 2.89 13.02
C TYR A 149 -3.68 1.67 12.24
N PRO A 150 -4.52 1.91 11.21
CA PRO A 150 -5.02 0.83 10.36
C PRO A 150 -3.88 0.24 9.51
N GLU A 151 -3.75 -1.07 9.51
CA GLU A 151 -2.74 -1.78 8.73
C GLU A 151 -3.35 -2.97 8.01
N PHE A 152 -2.97 -3.16 6.75
CA PHE A 152 -3.40 -4.28 5.94
C PHE A 152 -2.24 -5.18 5.55
N TYR A 153 -2.51 -6.49 5.46
CA TYR A 153 -1.55 -7.49 5.00
C TYR A 153 -2.19 -8.51 4.06
N ASN A 154 -1.50 -8.84 2.97
CA ASN A 154 -1.94 -9.91 2.07
C ASN A 154 -1.63 -11.29 2.68
N LEU A 155 -2.59 -12.20 2.60
CA LEU A 155 -2.39 -13.62 2.87
C LEU A 155 -2.15 -14.38 1.57
N LYS A 156 -1.45 -15.51 1.65
CA LYS A 156 -1.06 -16.32 0.48
C LYS A 156 -2.24 -16.78 -0.38
N ASN A 157 -3.41 -16.94 0.22
CA ASN A 157 -4.64 -17.37 -0.46
C ASN A 157 -5.46 -16.21 -1.04
N GLY A 158 -4.93 -14.98 -1.03
CA GLY A 158 -5.62 -13.78 -1.52
C GLY A 158 -6.49 -13.07 -0.48
N ASP A 159 -6.71 -13.69 0.69
CA ASP A 159 -7.35 -13.04 1.84
C ASP A 159 -6.52 -11.86 2.36
N LEU A 160 -7.14 -11.04 3.20
CA LEU A 160 -6.47 -9.94 3.88
C LEU A 160 -6.48 -10.13 5.38
N LEU A 161 -5.43 -9.69 6.05
CA LEU A 161 -5.48 -9.31 7.46
C LEU A 161 -5.65 -7.80 7.57
N PHE A 162 -6.37 -7.39 8.61
CA PHE A 162 -6.44 -6.00 9.05
C PHE A 162 -6.17 -5.92 10.53
N SER A 163 -5.15 -5.14 10.90
CA SER A 163 -4.87 -4.82 12.30
C SER A 163 -5.08 -3.34 12.57
N TYR A 164 -5.47 -3.05 13.81
CA TYR A 164 -5.63 -1.69 14.31
C TYR A 164 -5.54 -1.68 15.83
N ARG A 165 -5.26 -0.52 16.39
CA ARG A 165 -5.38 -0.27 17.82
C ARG A 165 -6.80 0.19 18.15
N ASP A 166 -7.49 -0.51 19.02
CA ASP A 166 -8.75 -0.06 19.64
C ASP A 166 -8.45 0.58 21.00
N GLY A 167 -8.87 1.83 21.21
CA GLY A 167 -8.73 2.53 22.49
C GLY A 167 -7.87 3.79 22.43
N SER A 168 -7.36 4.21 23.59
CA SER A 168 -6.62 5.47 23.77
C SER A 168 -5.18 5.21 24.19
N SER A 169 -4.38 6.29 24.30
CA SER A 169 -3.05 6.21 24.89
C SER A 169 -3.10 5.54 26.28
N GLY A 170 -2.19 4.59 26.52
CA GLY A 170 -2.10 3.85 27.78
C GLY A 170 -3.17 2.77 28.01
N ASN A 171 -4.19 2.65 27.15
CA ASN A 171 -5.24 1.64 27.25
C ASN A 171 -5.74 1.28 25.85
N GLY A 172 -4.86 0.69 25.05
CA GLY A 172 -5.12 0.33 23.66
C GLY A 172 -4.84 -1.14 23.42
N GLY A 173 -5.78 -1.82 22.77
CA GLY A 173 -5.69 -3.23 22.41
C GLY A 173 -5.41 -3.43 20.93
N LEU A 174 -4.50 -4.35 20.60
CA LEU A 174 -4.31 -4.78 19.22
C LEU A 174 -5.47 -5.69 18.79
N MET A 175 -6.20 -5.26 17.78
CA MET A 175 -7.29 -6.02 17.16
C MET A 175 -6.81 -6.60 15.83
N MET A 176 -7.29 -7.81 15.50
CA MET A 176 -6.98 -8.43 14.21
C MET A 176 -8.22 -9.04 13.57
N ASN A 177 -8.55 -8.55 12.38
CA ASN A 177 -9.62 -9.06 11.52
C ASN A 177 -9.01 -9.76 10.30
N LYS A 178 -9.76 -10.71 9.73
CA LYS A 178 -9.44 -11.37 8.46
C LYS A 178 -10.58 -11.15 7.48
N TYR A 179 -10.27 -10.73 6.26
CA TYR A 179 -11.19 -10.70 5.14
C TYR A 179 -11.08 -12.00 4.36
N ASP A 180 -12.19 -12.71 4.21
CA ASP A 180 -12.30 -13.91 3.38
C ASP A 180 -12.81 -13.51 1.99
N ILE A 181 -11.99 -13.70 0.95
CA ILE A 181 -12.34 -13.29 -0.41
C ILE A 181 -13.50 -14.10 -1.00
N LYS A 182 -13.71 -15.35 -0.55
CA LYS A 182 -14.79 -16.21 -1.06
C LYS A 182 -16.13 -15.74 -0.55
N THR A 183 -16.20 -15.36 0.73
CA THR A 183 -17.44 -14.90 1.36
C THR A 183 -17.63 -13.38 1.28
N LYS A 184 -16.58 -12.63 0.92
CA LYS A 184 -16.54 -11.16 0.88
C LYS A 184 -16.83 -10.52 2.24
N LYS A 185 -16.44 -11.19 3.33
CA LYS A 185 -16.73 -10.75 4.70
C LYS A 185 -15.48 -10.68 5.54
N TRP A 186 -15.51 -9.77 6.50
CA TRP A 186 -14.56 -9.71 7.58
C TRP A 186 -15.01 -10.60 8.74
N HIS A 187 -14.04 -11.22 9.42
CA HIS A 187 -14.23 -11.98 10.64
C HIS A 187 -13.13 -11.61 11.65
N ARG A 188 -13.47 -11.63 12.94
CA ARG A 188 -12.49 -11.41 14.00
C ARG A 188 -11.58 -12.64 14.13
N LEU A 189 -10.27 -12.42 14.16
CA LEU A 189 -9.31 -13.47 14.48
C LEU A 189 -8.87 -13.41 15.94
N GLN A 190 -8.56 -12.22 16.43
CA GLN A 190 -8.05 -12.02 17.79
C GLN A 190 -8.54 -10.70 18.37
N ASP A 191 -8.98 -10.78 19.62
CA ASP A 191 -9.29 -9.65 20.47
C ASP A 191 -8.07 -9.39 21.36
N ASN A 192 -7.59 -8.15 21.37
CA ASN A 192 -6.64 -7.67 22.36
C ASN A 192 -5.39 -8.57 22.56
N LEU A 193 -4.53 -8.60 21.54
CA LEU A 193 -3.28 -9.38 21.53
C LEU A 193 -2.19 -8.89 22.50
N ILE A 194 -2.37 -7.71 23.12
CA ILE A 194 -1.43 -7.05 24.05
C ILE A 194 -2.16 -6.36 25.19
#